data_AF-A0A7K0ZXR6-F1
#
_entry.id   AF-A0A7K0ZXR6-F1
#
_cell.length_a   1.000
_cell.length_b   1.000
_cell.length_c   1.000
_cell.angle_alpha   90.00
_cell.angle_beta   90.00
_cell.angle_gamma   90.00
#
_symmetry.space_group_name_H-M   'P 1'
#
loop_
_entity.id
_entity.type
_entity.pdbx_description
1 polymer ?
#
loop_
_entity_poly.entity_id
_entity_poly.type
_entity_poly.pdbx_seq_one_letter_code
_entity_poly.pdbx_strand_id
1 'polypeptide(L)'
;MTTMAGTLLLLRLDLRRDRVLAVAGASAFALMTYVSASATGALFDTPEERLRVASSLNGQPGLLALYGPILDPTSRGELAMSKLTVLYALLSTVLYVAVLRRHTRTEEETGRAELVAGTAVGRNAPLAAAGL
;
A
#
# COMPACT_ATOMS: atom_id res chain seq x y z
N MET A 1 34.85 -5.83 14.17
CA MET A 1 33.91 -5.60 13.04
C MET A 1 32.67 -4.91 13.60
N THR A 2 32.13 -3.88 12.94
CA THR A 2 30.96 -3.15 13.41
C THR A 2 29.70 -4.00 13.27
N THR A 3 28.78 -3.93 14.23
CA THR A 3 27.53 -4.73 14.24
C THR A 3 26.60 -4.49 13.04
N MET A 4 26.78 -3.37 12.34
CA MET A 4 26.02 -2.93 11.16
C MET A 4 26.82 -2.97 9.84
N ALA A 5 27.96 -3.67 9.81
CA ALA A 5 28.73 -3.80 8.57
C ALA A 5 27.87 -4.51 7.49
N GLY A 6 27.73 -3.90 6.31
CA GLY A 6 26.99 -4.49 5.18
C GLY A 6 25.52 -4.09 5.05
N THR A 7 24.95 -3.31 5.98
CA THR A 7 23.52 -2.90 5.94
C THR A 7 23.13 -2.21 4.63
N LEU A 8 23.95 -1.26 4.14
CA LEU A 8 23.68 -0.55 2.89
C LEU A 8 23.65 -1.47 1.66
N LEU A 9 24.46 -2.53 1.67
CA LEU A 9 24.54 -3.47 0.57
C LEU A 9 23.30 -4.37 0.54
N LEU A 10 22.84 -4.82 1.71
CA LEU A 10 21.59 -5.57 1.88
C LEU A 10 20.38 -4.71 1.53
N LEU A 11 20.29 -3.49 2.07
CA LEU A 11 19.20 -2.56 1.75
C LEU A 11 19.10 -2.31 0.24
N ARG A 12 20.23 -2.10 -0.44
CA ARG A 12 20.24 -1.90 -1.90
C ARG A 12 19.77 -3.13 -2.65
N LEU A 13 20.07 -4.33 -2.17
CA LEU A 13 19.60 -5.58 -2.74
C LEU A 13 18.08 -5.72 -2.57
N ASP A 14 17.58 -5.47 -1.37
CA ASP A 14 16.16 -5.55 -1.01
C ASP A 14 15.32 -4.59 -1.85
N LEU A 15 15.74 -3.32 -1.94
CA LEU A 15 15.10 -2.32 -2.79
C LEU A 15 15.10 -2.73 -4.27
N ARG A 16 16.18 -3.34 -4.77
CA ARG A 16 16.26 -3.81 -6.16
C ARG A 16 15.35 -5.00 -6.43
N ARG A 17 15.16 -5.87 -5.44
CA ARG A 17 14.30 -7.06 -5.53
C ARG A 17 12.82 -6.70 -5.47
N ASP A 18 12.50 -5.70 -4.66
CA ASP A 18 11.11 -5.31 -4.40
C ASP A 18 10.62 -4.19 -5.31
N ARG A 19 11.49 -3.48 -6.04
CA ARG A 19 11.08 -2.42 -6.97
C ARG A 19 9.97 -2.83 -7.92
N VAL A 20 9.95 -4.07 -8.42
CA VAL A 20 8.91 -4.54 -9.34
C VAL A 20 7.57 -4.65 -8.63
N LEU A 21 7.55 -5.21 -7.42
CA LEU A 21 6.34 -5.34 -6.62
C LEU A 21 5.85 -3.98 -6.13
N ALA A 22 6.78 -3.11 -5.71
CA ALA A 22 6.48 -1.73 -5.31
C ALA A 22 5.92 -0.90 -6.47
N VAL A 23 6.55 -0.94 -7.64
CA VAL A 23 6.06 -0.23 -8.85
C VAL A 23 4.73 -0.81 -9.30
N ALA A 24 4.59 -2.14 -9.34
CA ALA A 24 3.32 -2.77 -9.69
C ALA A 24 2.21 -2.37 -8.72
N GLY A 25 2.46 -2.45 -7.41
CA GLY A 25 1.51 -2.03 -6.37
C GLY A 25 1.12 -0.56 -6.50
N ALA A 26 2.11 0.33 -6.61
CA ALA A 26 1.88 1.77 -6.81
C ALA A 26 1.08 2.05 -8.08
N SER A 27 1.39 1.37 -9.19
CA SER A 27 0.66 1.50 -10.44
C SER A 27 -0.78 1.00 -10.34
N ALA A 28 -1.01 -0.08 -9.59
CA ALA A 28 -2.35 -0.60 -9.33
C ALA A 28 -3.19 0.40 -8.53
N PHE A 29 -2.63 0.99 -7.47
CA PHE A 29 -3.31 2.06 -6.71
C PHE A 29 -3.59 3.28 -7.60
N ALA A 30 -2.61 3.74 -8.38
CA ALA A 30 -2.79 4.89 -9.26
C ALA A 30 -3.87 4.65 -10.33
N LEU A 31 -3.86 3.45 -10.94
CA LEU A 31 -4.87 3.05 -11.91
C LEU A 31 -6.26 3.02 -11.28
N MET A 32 -6.38 2.51 -10.06
CA MET A 32 -7.67 2.43 -9.37
C MET A 32 -8.20 3.80 -8.98
N THR A 33 -7.33 4.72 -8.53
CA THR A 33 -7.67 6.14 -8.34
C THR A 33 -8.21 6.73 -9.64
N TYR A 34 -7.50 6.53 -10.75
CA TYR A 34 -7.87 7.06 -12.06
C TYR A 34 -9.22 6.53 -12.55
N VAL A 35 -9.44 5.21 -12.47
CA VAL A 35 -10.70 4.57 -12.85
C VAL A 35 -11.85 5.09 -11.98
N SER A 36 -11.65 5.22 -10.67
CA SER A 36 -12.70 5.75 -9.79
C SER A 36 -13.03 7.21 -10.07
N ALA A 37 -12.02 8.06 -10.28
CA ALA A 37 -12.20 9.47 -10.59
C ALA A 37 -12.95 9.67 -11.92
N SER A 38 -12.54 8.95 -12.96
CA SER A 38 -13.19 9.00 -14.28
C SER A 38 -14.65 8.53 -14.24
N ALA A 39 -14.93 7.40 -13.56
CA ALA A 39 -16.29 6.89 -13.41
C ALA A 39 -17.18 7.85 -12.62
N THR A 40 -16.66 8.49 -11.57
CA THR A 40 -17.43 9.44 -10.75
C THR A 40 -17.84 10.68 -11.53
N GLY A 41 -16.97 11.16 -12.44
CA GLY A 41 -17.32 12.24 -13.37
C GLY A 41 -18.47 11.86 -14.32
N ALA A 42 -18.50 10.61 -14.80
CA ALA A 42 -19.56 10.12 -15.67
C ALA A 42 -20.88 9.84 -14.94
N LEU A 43 -20.83 9.41 -13.67
CA LEU A 43 -22.04 9.06 -12.89
C LEU A 43 -22.71 10.28 -12.21
N PHE A 44 -21.93 11.28 -11.78
CA PHE A 44 -22.45 12.40 -10.99
C PHE A 44 -21.97 13.73 -11.55
N ASP A 45 -22.55 14.14 -12.69
CA ASP A 45 -22.09 15.34 -13.38
C ASP A 45 -22.64 16.64 -12.76
N THR A 46 -23.84 16.58 -12.17
CA THR A 46 -24.45 17.77 -11.54
C THR A 46 -24.08 17.89 -10.05
N PRO A 47 -23.95 19.11 -9.51
CA PRO A 47 -23.73 19.32 -8.07
C PRO A 47 -24.89 18.80 -7.21
N GLU A 48 -26.12 18.87 -7.70
CA GLU A 48 -27.32 18.42 -6.98
C GLU A 48 -27.33 16.90 -6.77
N GLU A 49 -26.95 16.12 -7.78
CA GLU A 49 -26.82 14.67 -7.66
C GLU A 49 -25.76 14.29 -6.63
N ARG A 50 -24.62 14.99 -6.63
CA ARG A 50 -23.55 14.75 -5.65
C ARG A 50 -23.99 15.04 -4.23
N LEU A 51 -24.71 16.14 -4.01
CA LEU A 51 -25.30 16.48 -2.72
C LEU A 51 -26.27 15.40 -2.22
N ARG A 52 -27.16 14.91 -3.09
CA ARG A 52 -28.08 13.83 -2.76
C ARG A 52 -27.34 12.55 -2.37
N VAL A 53 -26.35 12.15 -3.15
CA VAL A 53 -25.54 10.95 -2.87
C VAL A 53 -24.75 11.08 -1.58
N ALA A 54 -24.07 12.21 -1.37
CA ALA A 54 -23.32 12.46 -0.14
C ALA A 54 -24.23 12.42 1.10
N SER A 55 -25.41 13.04 1.02
CA SER A 55 -26.38 13.00 2.12
C SER A 55 -26.90 11.59 2.41
N SER A 56 -27.12 10.78 1.36
CA SER A 56 -27.55 9.39 1.50
C SER A 56 -26.48 8.49 2.11
N LEU A 57 -25.21 8.68 1.71
CA LEU A 57 -24.07 7.95 2.25
C LEU A 57 -23.82 8.32 3.72
N ASN A 58 -23.82 9.62 4.04
CA ASN A 58 -23.65 10.10 5.42
C ASN A 58 -24.84 9.74 6.32
N GLY A 59 -26.04 9.56 5.76
CA GLY A 59 -27.23 9.15 6.50
C GLY A 59 -27.22 7.67 6.93
N GLN A 60 -26.30 6.85 6.42
CA GLN A 60 -26.18 5.43 6.79
C GLN A 60 -25.02 5.21 7.77
N PRO A 61 -25.30 4.87 9.05
CA PRO A 61 -24.25 4.68 10.06
C PRO A 61 -23.20 3.63 9.69
N GLY A 62 -23.61 2.56 8.99
CA GLY A 62 -22.69 1.50 8.54
C GLY A 62 -21.69 1.99 7.49
N LEU A 63 -22.14 2.82 6.54
CA LEU A 63 -21.25 3.41 5.53
C LEU A 63 -20.37 4.49 6.14
N LEU A 64 -20.90 5.27 7.08
CA LEU A 64 -20.13 6.27 7.81
C LEU A 64 -18.99 5.63 8.62
N ALA A 65 -19.25 4.49 9.28
CA ALA A 65 -18.24 3.75 10.03
C ALA A 65 -17.15 3.16 9.13
N LEU A 66 -17.52 2.74 7.91
CA LEU A 66 -16.62 2.07 6.99
C LEU A 66 -15.77 3.02 6.15
N TYR A 67 -16.36 4.14 5.70
CA TYR A 67 -15.75 5.07 4.75
C TYR A 67 -15.41 6.44 5.36
N GLY A 68 -15.97 6.76 6.52
CA GLY A 68 -15.94 8.12 7.09
C GLY A 68 -17.01 9.04 6.49
N PRO A 69 -17.22 10.22 7.09
CA PRO A 69 -18.14 11.22 6.55
C PRO A 69 -17.58 11.89 5.30
N ILE A 70 -18.44 12.15 4.32
CA ILE A 70 -18.16 13.06 3.20
C ILE A 70 -18.35 14.49 3.71
N LEU A 71 -17.28 15.28 3.69
CA LEU A 71 -17.17 16.63 4.21
C LEU A 71 -17.47 17.70 3.14
N ASP A 72 -16.99 17.52 1.91
CA ASP A 72 -17.33 18.36 0.75
C ASP A 72 -18.16 17.57 -0.29
N PRO A 73 -19.51 17.67 -0.22
CA PRO A 73 -20.41 17.04 -1.16
C PRO A 73 -20.28 17.54 -2.60
N THR A 74 -19.67 18.71 -2.84
CA THR A 74 -19.54 19.27 -4.19
C THR A 74 -18.33 18.69 -4.94
N SER A 75 -17.37 18.15 -4.18
CA SER A 75 -16.13 17.57 -4.68
C SER A 75 -16.34 16.22 -5.36
N ARG A 76 -16.00 16.17 -6.65
CA ARG A 76 -15.91 14.90 -7.41
C ARG A 76 -14.83 13.97 -6.82
N GLY A 77 -13.74 14.54 -6.34
CA GLY A 77 -12.60 13.78 -5.82
C GLY A 77 -12.96 13.03 -4.53
N GLU A 78 -13.70 13.67 -3.64
CA GLU A 78 -14.09 13.08 -2.36
C GLU A 78 -15.08 11.92 -2.54
N LEU A 79 -16.08 12.10 -3.41
CA LEU A 79 -16.99 11.01 -3.78
C LEU A 79 -16.28 9.87 -4.52
N ALA A 80 -15.26 10.17 -5.32
CA ALA A 80 -14.47 9.14 -5.99
C ALA A 80 -13.61 8.33 -5.00
N MET A 81 -13.03 8.98 -4.00
CA MET A 81 -12.09 8.32 -3.08
C MET A 81 -12.79 7.61 -1.92
N SER A 82 -13.94 8.11 -1.45
CA SER A 82 -14.67 7.52 -0.31
C SER A 82 -14.93 6.00 -0.48
N LYS A 83 -15.37 5.58 -1.66
CA LYS A 83 -15.63 4.16 -2.00
C LYS A 83 -14.37 3.30 -2.18
N LEU A 84 -13.18 3.91 -2.27
CA LEU A 84 -11.93 3.19 -2.48
C LEU A 84 -11.27 2.74 -1.17
N THR A 85 -11.66 3.28 -0.02
CA THR A 85 -11.02 3.00 1.29
C THR A 85 -10.84 1.50 1.57
N VAL A 86 -11.92 0.73 1.46
CA VAL A 86 -11.89 -0.72 1.72
C VAL A 86 -11.06 -1.48 0.70
N LEU A 87 -11.18 -1.11 -0.57
CA LEU A 87 -10.44 -1.75 -1.65
C LEU A 87 -8.93 -1.46 -1.53
N TYR A 88 -8.57 -0.26 -1.09
CA TYR A 88 -7.19 0.14 -0.83
C TYR A 88 -6.63 -0.61 0.37
N ALA A 89 -7.41 -0.75 1.43
CA ALA A 89 -7.03 -1.56 2.59
C ALA A 89 -6.77 -3.02 2.19
N LEU A 90 -7.65 -3.61 1.35
CA LEU A 90 -7.49 -4.98 0.86
C LEU A 90 -6.22 -5.14 0.01
N LEU A 91 -6.02 -4.27 -0.99
CA LEU A 91 -4.82 -4.32 -1.83
C LEU A 91 -3.54 -4.10 -1.02
N SER A 92 -3.56 -3.15 -0.08
CA SER A 92 -2.44 -2.90 0.83
C SER A 92 -2.13 -4.13 1.67
N THR A 93 -3.16 -4.83 2.17
CA THR A 93 -3.00 -6.08 2.91
C THR A 93 -2.32 -7.15 2.05
N VAL A 94 -2.77 -7.34 0.81
CA VAL A 94 -2.16 -8.32 -0.12
C VAL A 94 -0.71 -7.97 -0.40
N LEU A 95 -0.40 -6.70 -0.70
CA LEU A 95 0.97 -6.24 -0.94
C LEU A 95 1.84 -6.44 0.30
N TYR A 96 1.34 -6.07 1.48
CA TYR A 96 2.06 -6.22 2.73
C TYR A 96 2.38 -7.68 3.04
N VAL A 97 1.41 -8.59 2.90
CA VAL A 97 1.62 -10.04 3.08
C VAL A 97 2.64 -10.58 2.07
N ALA A 98 2.59 -10.14 0.81
CA ALA A 98 3.53 -10.57 -0.22
C ALA A 98 4.98 -10.11 0.09
N VAL A 99 5.15 -8.87 0.55
CA VAL A 99 6.44 -8.32 0.98
C VAL A 99 6.95 -9.07 2.21
N LEU A 100 6.12 -9.21 3.25
CA LEU A 100 6.50 -9.95 4.46
C LEU A 100 6.95 -11.37 4.13
N ARG A 101 6.20 -12.10 3.30
CA ARG A 101 6.56 -13.47 2.89
C ARG A 101 7.89 -13.50 2.14
N ARG A 102 8.18 -12.52 1.29
CA ARG A 102 9.47 -12.42 0.59
C ARG A 102 10.65 -12.24 1.54
N HIS A 103 10.50 -11.36 2.54
CA HIS A 103 11.57 -11.03 3.50
C HIS A 103 11.78 -12.06 4.60
N THR A 104 10.76 -12.87 4.92
CA THR A 104 10.83 -13.87 6.01
C THR A 104 11.01 -15.29 5.48
N ARG A 105 10.07 -15.79 4.68
CA ARG A 105 10.01 -17.19 4.24
C ARG A 105 11.04 -17.55 3.18
N THR A 106 11.30 -16.65 2.23
CA THR A 106 12.17 -17.01 1.10
C THR A 106 13.64 -17.10 1.50
N GLU A 107 14.07 -16.29 2.47
CA GLU A 107 15.44 -16.31 2.97
C GLU A 107 15.72 -17.53 3.84
N GLU A 108 14.72 -17.98 4.62
CA GLU A 108 14.79 -19.23 5.40
C GLU A 108 14.79 -20.48 4.50
N GLU A 109 13.84 -20.59 3.57
CA GLU A 109 13.70 -21.75 2.68
C GLU A 109 14.92 -21.96 1.77
N THR A 110 15.67 -20.90 1.48
CA THR A 110 16.86 -20.97 0.60
C THR A 110 18.18 -21.10 1.35
N GLY A 111 18.18 -21.08 2.69
CA GLY A 111 19.39 -21.12 3.52
C GLY A 111 20.33 -19.91 3.33
N ARG A 112 19.88 -18.88 2.59
CA ARG A 112 20.69 -17.70 2.26
C ARG A 112 21.04 -16.88 3.49
N ALA A 113 20.12 -16.82 4.46
CA ALA A 113 20.35 -16.13 5.72
C ALA A 113 21.58 -16.68 6.47
N GLU A 114 21.75 -18.01 6.49
CA GLU A 114 22.90 -18.66 7.14
C GLU A 114 24.21 -18.42 6.39
N LEU A 115 24.16 -18.46 5.04
CA LEU A 115 25.33 -18.16 4.21
C LEU A 115 25.80 -16.71 4.37
N VAL A 116 24.89 -15.74 4.38
CA VAL A 116 25.21 -14.33 4.61
C VAL A 116 25.77 -14.11 6.02
N ALA A 117 25.23 -14.80 7.03
CA ALA A 117 25.75 -14.76 8.39
C ALA A 117 27.19 -15.30 8.52
N GLY A 118 27.61 -16.20 7.63
CA GLY A 118 28.99 -16.70 7.53
C GLY A 118 29.97 -15.76 6.82
N THR A 119 29.50 -14.64 6.25
CA THR A 119 30.35 -13.63 5.58
C THR A 119 30.75 -12.49 6.51
N ALA A 120 31.49 -11.49 6.01
CA ALA A 120 31.91 -10.31 6.76
C ALA A 120 30.79 -9.29 7.06
N VAL A 121 29.53 -9.76 7.17
CA VAL A 121 28.35 -8.95 7.47
C VAL A 121 28.11 -8.93 8.98
N GLY A 122 27.78 -7.76 9.54
CA GLY A 122 27.48 -7.61 10.95
C GLY A 122 26.17 -8.29 11.33
N ARG A 123 26.11 -8.92 12.51
CA ARG A 123 24.93 -9.69 12.98
C ARG A 123 23.61 -8.90 12.94
N ASN A 124 23.65 -7.57 13.11
CA ASN A 124 22.45 -6.74 13.12
C ASN A 124 22.15 -6.10 11.75
N ALA A 125 23.04 -6.26 10.76
CA ALA A 125 22.89 -5.65 9.45
C ALA A 125 21.65 -6.14 8.67
N PRO A 126 21.27 -7.43 8.70
CA PRO A 126 20.04 -7.88 8.03
C PRO A 126 18.77 -7.27 8.63
N LEU A 127 18.66 -7.22 9.96
CA LEU A 127 17.51 -6.61 10.64
C LEU A 127 17.45 -5.10 10.40
N ALA A 128 18.59 -4.42 10.41
CA ALA A 128 18.65 -3.00 10.10
C ALA A 128 18.32 -2.71 8.64
N ALA A 129 18.67 -3.58 7.70
CA ALA A 129 18.36 -3.41 6.28
C ALA A 129 16.87 -3.61 5.99
N ALA A 130 16.22 -4.58 6.64
CA ALA A 130 14.79 -4.82 6.48
C ALA A 130 13.90 -3.75 7.15
N GLY A 131 14.42 -3.05 8.17
CA GLY A 131 13.70 -2.02 8.92
C GLY A 131 13.87 -0.58 8.39
N LEU A 132 14.77 -0.36 7.43
CA LEU A 132 15.07 0.94 6.81
C LEU A 132 14.41 1.07 5.43
#